data_AF-A0A9E4WKX7-F1
#
_entry.id   AF-A0A9E4WKX7-F1
#
_cell.length_a   1.000
_cell.length_b   1.000
_cell.length_c   1.000
_cell.angle_alpha   90.00
_cell.angle_beta   90.00
_cell.angle_gamma   90.00
#
_symmetry.space_group_name_H-M   'P 1'
#
loop_
_entity.id
_entity.type
_entity.pdbx_description
1 polymer ?
#
loop_
_entity_poly.entity_id
_entity_poly.type
_entity_poly.pdbx_seq_one_letter_code
_entity_poly.pdbx_strand_id
1 'polypeptide(L)'
;MGTMMAGSSEADPRLAAWTIILFIGALAGLIYAGFYPAPTDGAGTAVVRGAAYGFFWWAVGAQTLLPLLSGHGLGWSLDQVRADFPSLPGFILFGSMLALFYQWLHKLVRIFLSEDVGLPRSEGPGIRALRALGRGAVAGLVGGGIFTYVMFQIGFLPNVASLVGSSSPRTGLIVHFIIAILIGMSYGLLIRRQSYDPTSALGWGLTYGFV
;
A
#
# COMPACT_ATOMS: atom_id res chain seq x y z
N MET A 1 -18.55 -25.21 -45.14
CA MET A 1 -18.31 -23.76 -45.16
C MET A 1 -18.78 -23.20 -43.82
N GLY A 2 -17.93 -23.27 -42.80
CA GLY A 2 -18.24 -22.85 -41.44
C GLY A 2 -17.11 -21.98 -40.94
N THR A 3 -17.31 -20.67 -40.95
CA THR A 3 -16.38 -19.68 -40.42
C THR A 3 -16.46 -19.68 -38.90
N MET A 4 -15.47 -20.32 -38.26
CA MET A 4 -15.13 -20.07 -36.87
C MET A 4 -14.75 -18.59 -36.73
N MET A 5 -15.66 -17.77 -36.20
CA MET A 5 -15.28 -16.46 -35.68
C MET A 5 -14.53 -16.67 -34.38
N ALA A 6 -13.22 -16.41 -34.41
CA ALA A 6 -12.41 -16.25 -33.24
C ALA A 6 -12.92 -15.01 -32.48
N GLY A 7 -13.68 -15.23 -31.41
CA GLY A 7 -13.97 -14.19 -30.44
C GLY A 7 -12.68 -13.81 -29.73
N SER A 8 -12.04 -12.73 -30.18
CA SER A 8 -11.02 -12.05 -29.39
C SER A 8 -11.67 -11.63 -28.07
N SER A 9 -11.14 -12.09 -26.95
CA SER A 9 -11.53 -11.64 -25.62
C SER A 9 -11.24 -10.14 -25.50
N GLU A 10 -12.23 -9.29 -25.74
CA GLU A 10 -12.12 -7.88 -25.41
C GLU A 10 -11.88 -7.77 -23.90
N ALA A 11 -10.72 -7.24 -23.52
CA ALA A 11 -10.40 -7.00 -22.11
C ALA A 11 -11.45 -6.02 -21.54
N ASP A 12 -12.00 -6.32 -20.37
CA ASP A 12 -12.98 -5.44 -19.72
C ASP A 12 -12.36 -4.04 -19.55
N PRO A 13 -12.95 -2.99 -20.14
CA PRO A 13 -12.42 -1.64 -20.08
C PRO A 13 -12.28 -1.12 -18.64
N ARG A 14 -13.07 -1.64 -17.68
CA ARG A 14 -12.93 -1.30 -16.26
C ARG A 14 -11.66 -1.88 -15.67
N LEU A 15 -11.35 -3.14 -15.96
CA LEU A 15 -10.13 -3.79 -15.49
C LEU A 15 -8.88 -3.12 -16.08
N ALA A 16 -8.94 -2.74 -17.37
CA ALA A 16 -7.87 -1.98 -18.01
C ALA A 16 -7.65 -0.62 -17.32
N ALA A 17 -8.73 0.12 -17.03
CA ALA A 17 -8.64 1.39 -16.32
C ALA A 17 -8.05 1.25 -14.91
N TRP A 18 -8.50 0.27 -14.12
CA TRP A 18 -7.94 0.01 -12.79
C TRP A 18 -6.45 -0.36 -12.85
N THR A 19 -6.06 -1.18 -13.83
CA THR A 19 -4.65 -1.57 -14.01
C THR A 19 -3.79 -0.36 -14.30
N ILE A 20 -4.24 0.53 -15.18
CA ILE A 20 -3.53 1.79 -15.51
C ILE A 20 -3.41 2.69 -14.27
N ILE A 21 -4.49 2.88 -13.52
CA ILE A 21 -4.50 3.71 -12.30
C ILE A 21 -3.54 3.17 -11.25
N LEU A 22 -3.58 1.86 -10.99
CA LEU A 22 -2.69 1.20 -10.04
C LEU A 22 -1.23 1.28 -10.48
N PHE A 23 -0.96 1.08 -11.78
CA PHE A 23 0.38 1.18 -12.33
C PHE A 23 0.94 2.61 -12.20
N ILE A 24 0.16 3.63 -12.57
CA ILE A 24 0.56 5.04 -12.43
C ILE A 24 0.77 5.39 -10.95
N GLY A 25 -0.12 4.96 -10.06
CA GLY A 25 0.02 5.19 -8.62
C GLY A 25 1.26 4.53 -8.02
N ALA A 26 1.54 3.28 -8.40
CA ALA A 26 2.74 2.56 -7.97
C ALA A 26 4.01 3.21 -8.50
N LEU A 27 4.04 3.58 -9.78
CA LEU A 27 5.15 4.29 -10.39
C LEU A 27 5.41 5.64 -9.70
N ALA A 28 4.36 6.41 -9.46
CA ALA A 28 4.45 7.68 -8.74
C ALA A 28 4.96 7.49 -7.31
N GLY A 29 4.52 6.45 -6.60
CA GLY A 29 5.02 6.10 -5.27
C GLY A 29 6.50 5.71 -5.28
N LEU A 30 6.93 4.87 -6.23
CA LEU A 30 8.31 4.43 -6.39
C LEU A 30 9.25 5.58 -6.71
N ILE A 31 8.86 6.47 -7.63
CA ILE A 31 9.65 7.66 -7.97
C ILE A 31 9.78 8.57 -6.74
N TYR A 32 8.70 8.79 -6.00
CA TYR A 32 8.75 9.57 -4.77
C TYR A 32 9.69 8.95 -3.72
N ALA A 33 9.59 7.63 -3.51
CA ALA A 33 10.47 6.90 -2.60
C ALA A 33 11.95 6.99 -3.02
N GLY A 34 12.24 6.99 -4.33
CA GLY A 34 13.59 7.18 -4.86
C GLY A 34 14.16 8.56 -4.55
N PHE A 35 13.35 9.62 -4.63
CA PHE A 35 13.78 10.97 -4.23
C PHE A 35 13.92 11.12 -2.71
N TYR A 36 13.11 10.40 -1.93
CA TYR A 36 13.03 10.52 -0.47
C TYR A 36 13.13 9.15 0.24
N PRO A 37 14.29 8.47 0.21
CA PRO A 37 14.42 7.09 0.70
C PRO A 37 14.29 6.94 2.23
N ALA A 38 14.57 8.00 3.00
CA ALA A 38 14.45 8.01 4.45
C ALA A 38 13.73 9.27 4.93
N PRO A 39 12.38 9.33 4.86
CA PRO A 39 11.65 10.52 5.25
C PRO A 39 11.62 10.63 6.79
N THR A 40 12.59 11.35 7.35
CA THR A 40 12.65 11.68 8.79
C THR A 40 12.01 13.02 9.11
N ASP A 41 11.55 13.74 8.08
CA ASP A 41 11.05 15.10 8.23
C ASP A 41 9.64 15.15 8.84
N GLY A 42 9.32 16.27 9.48
CA GLY A 42 7.99 16.53 10.03
C GLY A 42 6.89 16.54 8.97
N ALA A 43 5.64 16.38 9.42
CA ALA A 43 4.47 16.32 8.53
C ALA A 43 4.36 17.53 7.59
N GLY A 44 4.69 18.74 8.08
CA GLY A 44 4.70 19.95 7.26
C GLY A 44 5.69 19.87 6.09
N THR A 45 6.90 19.37 6.32
CA THR A 45 7.89 19.17 5.25
C THR A 45 7.43 18.12 4.24
N ALA A 46 6.76 17.05 4.69
CA ALA A 46 6.17 16.06 3.80
C ALA A 46 5.09 16.66 2.91
N VAL A 47 4.20 17.49 3.46
CA VAL A 47 3.13 18.16 2.70
C VAL A 47 3.74 19.08 1.64
N VAL A 48 4.74 19.90 1.99
CA VAL A 48 5.39 20.80 1.02
C VAL A 48 6.06 20.02 -0.11
N ARG A 49 6.81 18.95 0.21
CA ARG A 49 7.45 18.10 -0.81
C ARG A 49 6.42 17.36 -1.66
N GLY A 50 5.37 16.85 -1.03
CA GLY A 50 4.25 16.21 -1.71
C GLY A 50 3.54 17.16 -2.66
N ALA A 51 3.26 18.40 -2.24
CA ALA A 51 2.68 19.43 -3.09
C ALA A 51 3.57 19.75 -4.31
N ALA A 52 4.88 19.91 -4.12
CA ALA A 52 5.84 20.12 -5.20
C ALA A 52 5.88 18.92 -6.17
N TYR A 53 5.81 17.70 -5.63
CA TYR A 53 5.74 16.48 -6.42
C TYR A 53 4.43 16.36 -7.21
N GLY A 54 3.32 16.78 -6.61
CA GLY A 54 2.03 16.91 -7.29
C GLY A 54 2.08 17.89 -8.46
N PHE A 55 2.64 19.08 -8.23
CA PHE A 55 2.87 20.07 -9.29
C PHE A 55 3.74 19.52 -10.43
N PHE A 56 4.81 18.78 -10.09
CA PHE A 56 5.64 18.09 -11.08
C PHE A 56 4.80 17.11 -11.94
N TRP A 57 3.94 16.30 -11.33
CA TRP A 57 3.05 15.39 -12.07
C TRP A 57 1.99 16.10 -12.89
N TRP A 58 1.51 17.25 -12.46
CA TRP A 58 0.62 18.08 -13.27
C TRP A 58 1.35 18.61 -14.51
N ALA A 59 2.57 19.15 -14.36
CA ALA A 59 3.36 19.66 -15.48
C ALA A 59 3.83 18.55 -16.44
N VAL A 60 4.37 17.45 -15.91
CA VAL A 60 4.92 16.36 -16.73
C VAL A 60 3.81 15.44 -17.22
N GLY A 61 2.91 14.99 -16.35
CA GLY A 61 1.82 14.09 -16.71
C GLY A 61 0.75 14.79 -17.53
N ALA A 62 0.05 15.76 -16.94
CA ALA A 62 -1.14 16.36 -17.55
C ALA A 62 -0.77 17.32 -18.71
N GLN A 63 0.29 18.12 -18.59
CA GLN A 63 0.63 19.11 -19.62
C GLN A 63 1.60 18.58 -20.69
N THR A 64 2.37 17.52 -20.42
CA THR A 64 3.40 17.03 -21.35
C THR A 64 3.07 15.65 -21.91
N LEU A 65 2.96 14.63 -21.07
CA LEU A 65 2.80 13.24 -21.51
C LEU A 65 1.42 12.98 -22.09
N LEU A 66 0.35 13.40 -21.41
CA LEU A 66 -1.01 13.11 -21.86
C LEU A 66 -1.32 13.74 -23.24
N PRO A 67 -1.02 15.03 -23.50
CA PRO A 67 -1.28 15.63 -24.80
C PRO A 67 -0.39 15.05 -25.91
N LEU A 68 0.87 14.73 -25.58
CA LEU A 68 1.82 14.12 -26.52
C LEU A 68 1.38 12.72 -26.94
N LEU A 69 0.98 11.89 -25.99
CA LEU A 69 0.46 10.54 -26.25
C LEU A 69 -0.89 10.57 -26.97
N SER A 70 -1.66 11.64 -26.79
CA SER A 70 -2.94 11.86 -27.48
C SER A 70 -2.78 12.50 -28.87
N GLY A 71 -1.55 12.74 -29.33
CA GLY A 71 -1.28 13.32 -30.66
C GLY A 71 -1.51 14.83 -30.78
N HIS A 72 -1.80 15.54 -29.68
CA HIS A 72 -2.08 16.99 -29.66
C HIS A 72 -0.81 17.84 -29.49
N GLY A 73 0.38 17.24 -29.47
CA GLY A 73 1.65 17.93 -29.22
C GLY A 73 1.88 18.23 -27.73
N LEU A 74 2.66 19.27 -27.42
CA LEU A 74 2.92 19.71 -26.04
C LEU A 74 1.80 20.64 -25.56
N GLY A 75 1.18 20.35 -24.41
CA GLY A 75 0.11 21.16 -23.81
C GLY A 75 0.57 22.46 -23.16
N TRP A 76 1.73 22.99 -23.54
CA TRP A 76 2.40 24.10 -22.84
C TRP A 76 1.91 25.49 -23.27
N SER A 77 0.89 25.55 -24.12
CA SER A 77 0.28 26.82 -24.53
C SER A 77 -0.43 27.49 -23.35
N LEU A 78 -0.41 28.83 -23.32
CA LEU A 78 -1.04 29.59 -22.23
C LEU A 78 -2.55 29.30 -22.12
N ASP A 79 -3.22 29.10 -23.25
CA ASP A 79 -4.66 28.82 -23.29
C ASP A 79 -4.98 27.43 -22.74
N GLN A 80 -4.18 26.42 -23.09
CA GLN A 80 -4.33 25.06 -22.55
C GLN A 80 -4.04 25.01 -21.05
N VAL A 81 -2.94 25.64 -20.62
CA VAL A 81 -2.56 25.69 -19.20
C VAL A 81 -3.66 26.37 -18.36
N ARG A 82 -4.29 27.43 -18.89
CA ARG A 82 -5.43 28.09 -18.22
C ARG A 82 -6.66 27.19 -18.16
N ALA A 83 -6.95 26.46 -19.23
CA ALA A 83 -8.06 25.52 -19.28
C ALA A 83 -7.87 24.38 -18.26
N ASP A 84 -6.64 23.90 -18.09
CA ASP A 84 -6.30 22.79 -17.19
C ASP A 84 -5.97 23.21 -15.75
N PHE A 85 -5.80 24.51 -15.49
CA PHE A 85 -5.49 25.05 -14.17
C PHE A 85 -6.43 24.56 -13.05
N PRO A 86 -7.75 24.40 -13.25
CA PRO A 86 -8.65 23.86 -12.22
C PRO A 86 -8.31 22.43 -11.75
N SER A 87 -7.52 21.67 -12.50
CA SER A 87 -7.06 20.33 -12.10
C SER A 87 -5.86 20.36 -11.15
N LEU A 88 -5.10 21.47 -11.12
CA LEU A 88 -3.87 21.59 -10.34
C LEU A 88 -4.04 21.32 -8.84
N PRO A 89 -5.09 21.83 -8.15
CA PRO A 89 -5.33 21.52 -6.74
C PRO A 89 -5.45 20.00 -6.48
N GLY A 90 -6.04 19.25 -7.42
CA GLY A 90 -6.14 17.79 -7.32
C GLY A 90 -4.77 17.11 -7.30
N PHE A 91 -3.85 17.53 -8.17
CA PHE A 91 -2.48 17.02 -8.19
C PHE A 91 -1.70 17.40 -6.93
N ILE A 92 -1.85 18.63 -6.44
CA ILE A 92 -1.22 19.09 -5.20
C ILE A 92 -1.69 18.24 -4.01
N LEU A 93 -3.00 18.00 -3.90
CA LEU A 93 -3.59 17.15 -2.87
C LEU A 93 -3.10 15.70 -2.99
N PHE A 94 -3.09 15.16 -4.21
CA PHE A 94 -2.57 13.82 -4.49
C PHE A 94 -1.14 13.66 -4.00
N GLY A 95 -0.22 14.56 -4.41
CA GLY A 95 1.18 14.48 -4.02
C GLY A 95 1.36 14.66 -2.50
N SER A 96 0.60 15.55 -1.88
CA SER A 96 0.60 15.76 -0.42
C SER A 96 0.16 14.49 0.33
N MET A 97 -0.94 13.86 -0.11
CA MET A 97 -1.43 12.62 0.48
C MET A 97 -0.45 11.46 0.25
N LEU A 98 0.13 11.35 -0.95
CA LEU A 98 1.13 10.34 -1.26
C LEU A 98 2.34 10.45 -0.32
N ALA A 99 2.84 11.67 -0.09
CA ALA A 99 3.96 11.92 0.80
C ALA A 99 3.64 11.53 2.26
N LEU A 100 2.47 11.91 2.75
CA LEU A 100 2.01 11.54 4.10
C LEU A 100 1.80 10.04 4.23
N PHE A 101 1.20 9.40 3.23
CA PHE A 101 0.99 7.96 3.20
C PHE A 101 2.31 7.20 3.18
N TYR A 102 3.27 7.65 2.36
CA TYR A 102 4.61 7.08 2.32
C TYR A 102 5.34 7.25 3.66
N GLN A 103 5.25 8.41 4.32
CA GLN A 103 5.78 8.59 5.67
C GLN A 103 5.13 7.66 6.68
N TRP A 104 3.80 7.53 6.64
CA TRP A 104 3.06 6.65 7.52
C TRP A 104 3.47 5.19 7.30
N LEU A 105 3.54 4.74 6.05
CA LEU A 105 3.99 3.40 5.68
C LEU A 105 5.43 3.17 6.13
N HIS A 106 6.33 4.13 5.92
CA HIS A 106 7.72 4.05 6.36
C HIS A 106 7.84 3.94 7.89
N LYS A 107 7.03 4.69 8.66
CA LYS A 107 6.96 4.56 10.11
C LYS A 107 6.40 3.21 10.54
N LEU A 108 5.33 2.73 9.90
CA LEU A 108 4.76 1.42 10.17
C LEU A 108 5.77 0.31 9.89
N VAL A 109 6.42 0.33 8.73
CA VAL A 109 7.46 -0.62 8.34
C VAL A 109 8.60 -0.58 9.37
N ARG A 110 9.05 0.59 9.83
CA ARG A 110 10.04 0.65 10.92
C ARG A 110 9.52 0.08 12.24
N ILE A 111 8.26 0.31 12.60
CA ILE A 111 7.68 -0.26 13.83
C ILE A 111 7.60 -1.79 13.76
N PHE A 112 7.26 -2.34 12.59
CA PHE A 112 7.04 -3.78 12.40
C PHE A 112 8.30 -4.56 12.01
N LEU A 113 9.22 -3.96 11.25
CA LEU A 113 10.43 -4.61 10.74
C LEU A 113 11.72 -4.15 11.45
N SER A 114 11.75 -3.00 12.15
CA SER A 114 12.94 -2.60 12.94
C SER A 114 12.88 -3.18 14.35
N GLU A 115 13.33 -4.42 14.48
CA GLU A 115 13.99 -4.86 15.70
C GLU A 115 15.48 -4.50 15.57
N ASP A 116 15.99 -3.80 16.58
CA ASP A 116 17.38 -3.31 16.77
C ASP A 116 17.78 -1.97 16.14
N VAL A 117 17.46 -0.88 16.84
CA VAL A 117 18.42 0.20 17.06
C VAL A 117 18.46 0.52 18.56
N GLY A 118 19.34 -0.19 19.28
CA GLY A 118 19.96 0.30 20.51
C GLY A 118 19.10 0.46 21.76
N LEU A 119 18.41 -0.60 22.21
CA LEU A 119 18.00 -0.63 23.62
C LEU A 119 19.19 -1.08 24.48
N PRO A 120 19.49 -0.39 25.60
CA PRO A 120 20.54 -0.81 26.51
C PRO A 120 20.31 -2.27 26.95
N ARG A 121 21.41 -3.01 27.07
CA ARG A 121 21.50 -4.46 27.37
C ARG A 121 20.79 -4.93 28.67
N SER A 122 19.92 -4.14 29.30
CA SER A 122 19.30 -4.40 30.61
C SER A 122 17.81 -4.74 30.58
N GLU A 123 17.13 -4.81 29.44
CA GLU A 123 15.71 -5.20 29.44
C GLU A 123 15.53 -6.70 29.75
N GLY A 124 14.80 -6.99 30.83
CA GLY A 124 14.44 -8.34 31.22
C GLY A 124 13.72 -9.10 30.10
N PRO A 125 13.93 -10.43 29.97
CA PRO A 125 13.33 -11.25 28.91
C PRO A 125 11.79 -11.09 28.79
N GLY A 126 11.11 -10.83 29.91
CA GLY A 126 9.66 -10.63 29.96
C GLY A 126 9.16 -9.34 29.28
N ILE A 127 9.86 -8.21 29.48
CA ILE A 127 9.48 -6.92 28.89
C ILE A 127 9.62 -6.97 27.36
N ARG A 128 10.66 -7.64 26.87
CA ARG A 128 10.88 -7.87 25.44
C ARG A 128 9.80 -8.76 24.83
N ALA A 129 9.41 -9.85 25.49
CA ALA A 129 8.32 -10.71 25.04
C ALA A 129 6.97 -9.98 25.01
N LEU A 130 6.68 -9.17 26.03
CA LEU A 130 5.44 -8.38 26.10
C LEU A 130 5.37 -7.33 24.97
N ARG A 131 6.49 -6.66 24.68
CA ARG A 131 6.55 -5.68 23.58
C ARG A 131 6.40 -6.35 22.22
N ALA A 132 7.02 -7.51 22.02
CA ALA A 132 6.89 -8.30 20.80
C ALA A 132 5.44 -8.77 20.59
N LEU A 133 4.78 -9.26 21.65
CA LEU A 133 3.36 -9.60 21.66
C LEU A 133 2.48 -8.39 21.31
N GLY A 134 2.75 -7.23 21.92
CA GLY A 134 2.01 -5.99 21.65
C GLY A 134 2.14 -5.53 20.20
N ARG A 135 3.37 -5.52 19.65
CA ARG A 135 3.62 -5.18 18.25
C ARG A 135 2.96 -6.18 17.30
N GLY A 136 3.06 -7.47 17.61
CA GLY A 136 2.40 -8.54 16.89
C GLY A 136 0.89 -8.39 16.86
N ALA A 137 0.26 -8.09 18.00
CA ALA A 137 -1.17 -7.84 18.10
C ALA A 137 -1.61 -6.66 17.22
N VAL A 138 -0.85 -5.56 17.24
CA VAL A 138 -1.12 -4.39 16.39
C VAL A 138 -0.98 -4.74 14.90
N ALA A 139 0.06 -5.49 14.52
CA ALA A 139 0.23 -5.97 13.15
C ALA A 139 -0.96 -6.84 12.71
N GLY A 140 -1.38 -7.75 13.59
CA GLY A 140 -2.54 -8.62 13.41
C GLY A 140 -3.83 -7.83 13.22
N LEU A 141 -4.06 -6.77 14.00
CA LEU A 141 -5.23 -5.89 13.82
C LEU A 141 -5.22 -5.15 12.49
N VAL A 142 -4.06 -4.63 12.06
CA VAL A 142 -3.93 -3.92 10.77
C VAL A 142 -4.19 -4.89 9.61
N GLY A 143 -3.50 -6.03 9.58
CA GLY A 143 -3.70 -7.05 8.54
C GLY A 143 -5.11 -7.63 8.56
N GLY A 144 -5.62 -7.91 9.77
CA GLY A 144 -6.98 -8.38 10.01
C GLY A 144 -8.03 -7.39 9.53
N GLY A 145 -7.82 -6.08 9.69
CA GLY A 145 -8.72 -5.04 9.20
C GLY A 145 -8.76 -4.96 7.67
N ILE A 146 -7.60 -5.01 7.01
CA ILE A 146 -7.52 -5.07 5.54
C ILE A 146 -8.26 -6.32 5.03
N PHE A 147 -8.03 -7.48 5.65
CA PHE A 147 -8.70 -8.72 5.27
C PHE A 147 -10.20 -8.71 5.58
N THR A 148 -10.62 -8.05 6.67
CA THR A 148 -12.04 -7.86 7.01
C THR A 148 -12.77 -7.11 5.90
N TYR A 149 -12.13 -6.06 5.33
CA TYR A 149 -12.71 -5.35 4.20
C TYR A 149 -12.96 -6.28 3.02
N VAL A 150 -11.99 -7.14 2.68
CA VAL A 150 -12.16 -8.14 1.61
C VAL A 150 -13.31 -9.10 1.93
N MET A 151 -13.33 -9.68 3.13
CA MET A 151 -14.39 -10.61 3.55
C MET A 151 -15.78 -9.99 3.53
N PHE A 152 -15.89 -8.71 3.87
CA PHE A 152 -17.15 -7.98 3.83
C PHE A 152 -17.67 -7.87 2.39
N GLN A 153 -16.80 -7.55 1.43
CA GLN A 153 -17.18 -7.40 0.02
C GLN A 153 -17.69 -8.70 -0.60
N ILE A 154 -17.12 -9.85 -0.21
CA ILE A 154 -17.52 -11.17 -0.73
C ILE A 154 -18.52 -11.90 0.18
N GLY A 155 -19.02 -11.26 1.24
CA GLY A 155 -20.02 -11.85 2.14
C GLY A 155 -19.53 -13.05 2.97
N PHE A 156 -18.23 -13.15 3.26
CA PHE A 156 -17.62 -14.33 3.86
C PHE A 156 -17.66 -14.36 5.41
N LEU A 157 -18.02 -13.25 6.07
CA LEU A 157 -18.07 -13.15 7.54
C LEU A 157 -18.95 -14.22 8.23
N PRO A 158 -20.14 -14.60 7.71
CA PRO A 158 -20.92 -15.71 8.26
C PRO A 158 -20.20 -17.05 8.28
N ASN A 159 -19.34 -17.32 7.29
CA ASN A 159 -18.55 -18.56 7.25
C ASN A 159 -17.53 -18.59 8.39
N VAL A 160 -16.93 -17.46 8.74
CA VAL A 160 -16.04 -17.37 9.90
C VAL A 160 -16.82 -17.46 11.22
N ALA A 161 -18.04 -16.91 11.27
CA ALA A 161 -18.92 -17.07 12.43
C ALA A 161 -19.26 -18.54 12.70
N SER A 162 -19.34 -19.35 11.64
CA SER A 162 -19.68 -20.78 11.76
C SER A 162 -18.65 -21.58 12.55
N LEU A 163 -17.40 -21.11 12.65
CA LEU A 163 -16.34 -21.71 13.46
C LEU A 163 -16.71 -21.79 14.96
N VAL A 164 -17.60 -20.89 15.42
CA VAL A 164 -18.11 -20.87 16.80
C VAL A 164 -19.60 -21.21 16.86
N GLY A 165 -20.16 -21.82 15.81
CA GLY A 165 -21.57 -22.20 15.75
C GLY A 165 -22.55 -21.04 15.56
N SER A 166 -22.08 -19.87 15.09
CA SER A 166 -22.92 -18.70 14.80
C SER A 166 -23.05 -18.46 13.31
N SER A 167 -24.16 -17.85 12.88
CA SER A 167 -24.35 -17.36 11.50
C SER A 167 -24.28 -15.83 11.39
N SER A 168 -24.10 -15.12 12.52
CA SER A 168 -24.12 -13.67 12.58
C SER A 168 -22.82 -13.07 12.01
N PRO A 169 -22.89 -12.16 11.00
CA PRO A 169 -21.71 -11.49 10.47
C PRO A 169 -20.90 -10.73 11.53
N ARG A 170 -21.57 -10.17 12.55
CA ARG A 170 -20.90 -9.50 13.68
C ARG A 170 -20.07 -10.47 14.50
N THR A 171 -20.57 -11.68 14.74
CA THR A 171 -19.81 -12.73 15.42
C THR A 171 -18.60 -13.14 14.57
N GLY A 172 -18.77 -13.28 13.26
CA GLY A 172 -17.68 -13.58 12.32
C GLY A 172 -16.58 -12.52 12.33
N LEU A 173 -16.94 -11.25 12.43
CA LEU A 173 -15.98 -10.14 12.56
C LEU A 173 -15.17 -10.24 13.86
N ILE A 174 -15.82 -10.50 14.99
CA ILE A 174 -15.16 -10.66 16.29
C ILE A 174 -14.18 -11.84 16.24
N VAL A 175 -14.64 -12.99 15.75
CA VAL A 175 -13.82 -14.21 15.63
C VAL A 175 -12.61 -13.96 14.72
N HIS A 176 -12.81 -13.29 13.58
CA HIS A 176 -11.74 -12.92 12.68
C HIS A 176 -10.68 -12.05 13.34
N PHE A 177 -11.08 -11.00 14.09
CA PHE A 177 -10.12 -10.16 14.79
C PHE A 177 -9.38 -10.90 15.92
N ILE A 178 -10.05 -11.82 16.62
CA ILE A 178 -9.38 -12.70 17.61
C ILE A 178 -8.30 -13.54 16.92
N ILE A 179 -8.63 -14.20 15.81
CA ILE A 179 -7.68 -15.00 15.02
C ILE A 179 -6.52 -14.11 14.53
N ALA A 180 -6.81 -12.93 14.01
CA ALA A 180 -5.81 -12.00 13.50
C ALA A 180 -4.85 -11.52 14.60
N ILE A 181 -5.36 -11.22 15.80
CA ILE A 181 -4.54 -10.87 16.97
C ILE A 181 -3.65 -12.05 17.37
N LEU A 182 -4.20 -13.27 17.46
CA LEU A 182 -3.44 -14.46 17.85
C LEU A 182 -2.33 -14.78 16.86
N ILE A 183 -2.62 -14.71 15.56
CA ILE A 183 -1.62 -14.88 14.50
C ILE A 183 -0.56 -13.79 14.58
N GLY A 184 -0.97 -12.52 14.73
CA GLY A 184 -0.05 -11.39 14.86
C GLY A 184 0.87 -11.51 16.07
N MET A 185 0.31 -11.84 17.24
CA MET A 185 1.07 -12.12 18.48
C MET A 185 2.07 -13.27 18.28
N SER A 186 1.65 -14.35 17.61
CA SER A 186 2.51 -15.50 17.31
C SER A 186 3.65 -15.11 16.37
N TYR A 187 3.36 -14.32 15.33
CA TYR A 187 4.36 -13.81 14.39
C TYR A 187 5.38 -12.90 15.10
N GLY A 188 4.91 -11.97 15.94
CA GLY A 188 5.77 -11.09 16.74
C GLY A 188 6.67 -11.86 17.71
N LEU A 189 6.23 -13.01 18.24
CA LEU A 189 7.06 -13.88 19.07
C LEU A 189 8.05 -14.73 18.26
N LEU A 190 7.62 -15.32 17.14
CA LEU A 190 8.39 -16.28 16.35
C LEU A 190 9.50 -15.61 15.54
N ILE A 191 9.25 -14.43 14.97
CA ILE A 191 10.20 -13.75 14.08
C ILE A 191 11.13 -12.79 14.83
N ARG A 192 11.02 -12.73 16.16
CA ARG A 192 11.89 -11.94 17.05
C ARG A 192 13.41 -12.23 16.94
N ARG A 193 13.79 -13.27 16.19
CA ARG A 193 15.20 -13.71 16.04
C ARG A 193 15.63 -13.89 14.59
N GLN A 194 14.76 -13.63 13.62
CA GLN A 194 15.13 -13.77 12.22
C GLN A 194 15.52 -12.39 11.69
N SER A 195 16.83 -12.16 11.59
CA SER A 195 17.38 -11.05 10.82
C SER A 195 17.02 -11.27 9.36
N TYR A 196 15.92 -10.67 8.91
CA TYR A 196 15.56 -10.66 7.50
C TYR A 196 16.48 -9.66 6.79
N ASP A 197 17.47 -10.19 6.07
CA ASP A 197 18.13 -9.41 5.03
C ASP A 197 17.11 -9.24 3.88
N PRO A 198 16.66 -8.02 3.55
CA PRO A 198 15.66 -7.79 2.51
C PRO A 198 16.11 -8.32 1.13
N THR A 199 17.42 -8.46 0.90
CA THR A 199 17.97 -9.10 -0.30
C THR A 199 17.71 -10.60 -0.33
N SER A 200 17.80 -11.28 0.82
CA SER A 200 17.48 -12.70 0.95
C SER A 200 15.98 -12.95 0.81
N ALA A 201 15.12 -12.06 1.32
CA ALA A 201 13.67 -12.19 1.15
C ALA A 201 13.25 -12.10 -0.33
N LEU A 202 13.86 -11.21 -1.11
CA LEU A 202 13.65 -11.12 -2.56
C LEU A 202 14.18 -12.36 -3.31
N GLY A 203 15.36 -12.86 -2.92
CA GLY A 203 15.94 -14.08 -3.49
C GLY A 203 15.08 -15.33 -3.24
N TRP A 204 14.57 -15.49 -2.02
CA TRP A 204 13.66 -16.59 -1.68
C TRP A 204 12.30 -16.45 -2.38
N GLY A 205 11.74 -15.23 -2.44
CA GLY A 205 10.49 -14.97 -3.16
C GLY A 205 10.56 -15.28 -4.66
N LEU A 206 11.68 -14.93 -5.31
CA LEU A 206 11.93 -15.29 -6.71
C LEU A 206 12.11 -16.80 -6.89
N THR A 207 12.78 -17.47 -5.95
CA THR A 207 13.03 -18.92 -6.03
C THR A 207 11.75 -19.72 -5.86
N TYR A 208 10.89 -19.35 -4.91
CA TYR A 208 9.59 -20.00 -4.73
C TYR A 208 8.55 -19.60 -5.79
N GLY A 209 8.71 -18.45 -6.44
CA GLY A 209 7.83 -18.02 -7.53
C GLY A 209 8.14 -18.65 -8.89
N PHE A 210 9.29 -19.33 -9.03
CA PHE A 210 9.72 -19.94 -10.29
C PHE A 210 9.49 -21.46 -10.35
N VAL A 211 9.17 -22.10 -9.22
CA VAL A 211 8.81 -23.53 -9.10
C VAL A 211 7.31 -23.67 -8.99
#